data_AF-A0AAU9K3D5-F1
#
_entry.id   AF-A0AAU9K3D5-F1
#
_cell.length_a   1.000
_cell.length_b   1.000
_cell.length_c   1.000
_cell.angle_alpha   90.00
_cell.angle_beta   90.00
_cell.angle_gamma   90.00
#
_symmetry.space_group_name_H-M   'P 1'
#
loop_
_entity.id
_entity.type
_entity.pdbx_description
1 polymer ?
#
loop_
_entity_poly.entity_id
_entity_poly.type
_entity_poly.pdbx_seq_one_letter_code
_entity_poly.pdbx_strand_id
1 'polypeptide(L)'
;MASPYLTSDGARHLQKYTYTGTDNSIFYSLILSPLSNALIQGTPTWISPNMITMLGVNALLLIYVSTSLHCGSSLSCRLPDSVSLICTMLYFAWVVFDNMDGKQARRTQSSTPLGLIYDRQSDAIEATVMSTFFGILSLYGNSPYTIAIWTIAMIGCYFENWEACYTGSYSSSSNKPLFIGILALTCAMFSPEFFTTTMVLQTEIRALALCVFCSWVTIEVSIRIFNVLMKSDKKTDAFMSLGSLFYLIFCVAVIFVFSPSGLAYTGTREVILFLGFIFAREMGFFQIAHISDTEYEPLNTPNFALLSFFMFNTSCHAWGFPLFDEYNLLLVLTILAGLSYIHFIYSVTHEITKELNIPILTNLQRKVQSV
;
A
#
# COMPACT_ATOMS: atom_id res chain seq x y z
N MET A 1 20.55 -11.27 -19.32
CA MET A 1 19.56 -11.77 -18.34
C MET A 1 19.61 -10.81 -17.16
N ALA A 2 18.46 -10.26 -16.74
CA ALA A 2 18.40 -9.52 -15.48
C ALA A 2 18.80 -10.45 -14.33
N SER A 3 19.45 -9.91 -13.30
CA SER A 3 19.73 -10.67 -12.07
C SER A 3 18.41 -11.11 -11.42
N PRO A 4 18.30 -12.35 -10.92
CA PRO A 4 17.09 -12.84 -10.25
C PRO A 4 16.79 -12.00 -9.00
N TYR A 5 15.51 -11.85 -8.67
CA TYR A 5 15.08 -11.16 -7.44
C TYR A 5 15.23 -12.06 -6.21
N LEU A 6 15.14 -13.37 -6.38
CA LEU A 6 15.45 -14.37 -5.36
C LEU A 6 16.88 -14.87 -5.48
N THR A 7 17.61 -14.81 -4.37
CA THR A 7 18.90 -15.48 -4.26
C THR A 7 18.70 -16.99 -4.13
N SER A 8 19.72 -17.76 -4.52
CA SER A 8 19.70 -19.23 -4.42
C SER A 8 19.49 -19.73 -3.00
N ASP A 9 20.00 -19.00 -2.00
CA ASP A 9 19.80 -19.33 -0.59
C ASP A 9 18.40 -18.92 -0.12
N GLY A 10 17.91 -17.76 -0.56
CA GLY A 10 16.55 -17.32 -0.28
C GLY A 10 15.48 -18.29 -0.78
N ALA A 11 15.69 -18.86 -1.97
CA ALA A 11 14.85 -19.91 -2.56
C ALA A 11 14.70 -21.14 -1.64
N ARG A 12 15.77 -21.54 -0.94
CA ARG A 12 15.75 -22.68 0.00
C ARG A 12 14.99 -22.36 1.28
N HIS A 13 15.04 -21.11 1.76
CA HIS A 13 14.29 -20.68 2.94
C HIS A 13 12.79 -20.55 2.68
N LEU A 14 12.39 -20.17 1.46
CA LEU A 14 10.98 -20.11 1.07
C LEU A 14 10.22 -21.42 1.33
N GLN A 15 10.86 -22.58 1.10
CA GLN A 15 10.24 -23.89 1.32
C GLN A 15 9.95 -24.19 2.80
N LYS A 16 10.67 -23.52 3.72
CA LYS A 16 10.54 -23.70 5.17
C LYS A 16 9.67 -22.62 5.82
N TYR A 17 9.32 -21.57 5.09
CA TYR A 17 8.57 -20.45 5.62
C TYR A 17 7.19 -20.88 6.11
N THR A 18 6.87 -20.54 7.35
CA THR A 18 5.54 -20.73 7.94
C THR A 18 5.04 -19.39 8.45
N TYR A 19 3.85 -19.00 8.01
CA TYR A 19 3.26 -17.72 8.41
C TYR A 19 2.89 -17.71 9.90
N THR A 20 3.40 -16.72 10.63
CA THR A 20 3.08 -16.45 12.03
C THR A 20 2.61 -15.01 12.19
N GLY A 21 1.29 -14.81 12.11
CA GLY A 21 0.66 -13.49 12.31
C GLY A 21 -0.59 -13.56 13.16
N THR A 22 -0.80 -12.53 13.97
CA THR A 22 -1.96 -12.37 14.85
C THR A 22 -2.54 -10.97 14.69
N ASP A 23 -3.87 -10.87 14.60
CA ASP A 23 -4.59 -9.59 14.68
C ASP A 23 -5.52 -9.64 15.90
N ASN A 24 -5.28 -8.73 16.85
CA ASN A 24 -6.05 -8.62 18.10
C ASN A 24 -6.92 -7.36 18.12
N SER A 25 -7.15 -6.70 16.98
CA SER A 25 -7.96 -5.50 16.91
C SER A 25 -9.43 -5.78 17.20
N ILE A 26 -10.08 -4.81 17.85
CA ILE A 26 -11.48 -4.89 18.24
C ILE A 26 -12.37 -5.02 17.00
N PHE A 27 -12.09 -4.24 15.96
CA PHE A 27 -12.84 -4.30 14.71
C PHE A 27 -12.71 -5.66 14.03
N TYR A 28 -11.49 -6.20 13.97
CA TYR A 28 -11.25 -7.53 13.40
C TYR A 28 -12.05 -8.59 14.15
N SER A 29 -11.92 -8.64 15.47
CA SER A 29 -12.54 -9.68 16.30
C SER A 29 -14.07 -9.61 16.30
N LEU A 30 -14.67 -8.41 16.34
CA LEU A 30 -16.11 -8.24 16.48
C LEU A 30 -16.88 -8.23 15.15
N ILE A 31 -16.31 -7.68 14.07
CA ILE A 31 -17.04 -7.42 12.82
C ILE A 31 -16.40 -8.18 11.66
N LEU A 32 -15.14 -7.87 11.35
CA LEU A 32 -14.52 -8.32 10.10
C LEU A 32 -14.31 -9.84 10.07
N SER A 33 -13.84 -10.43 11.17
CA SER A 33 -13.59 -11.87 11.26
C SER A 33 -14.88 -12.70 11.22
N PRO A 34 -15.94 -12.39 11.99
CA PRO A 34 -17.24 -13.08 11.85
C PRO A 34 -17.85 -12.96 10.44
N LEU A 35 -17.85 -11.75 9.86
CA LEU A 35 -18.36 -11.53 8.50
C LEU A 35 -17.61 -12.38 7.47
N SER A 36 -16.27 -12.35 7.52
CA SER A 36 -15.43 -13.11 6.59
C SER A 36 -15.59 -14.63 6.78
N ASN A 37 -15.80 -15.10 8.01
CA ASN A 37 -16.09 -16.51 8.28
C ASN A 37 -17.42 -16.95 7.65
N ALA A 38 -18.45 -16.11 7.72
CA ALA A 38 -19.75 -16.40 7.11
C ALA A 38 -19.64 -16.46 5.58
N LEU A 39 -18.97 -15.47 4.96
CA LEU A 39 -18.79 -15.42 3.50
C LEU A 39 -17.92 -16.55 2.96
N ILE A 40 -16.92 -16.99 3.72
CA ILE A 40 -16.09 -18.12 3.33
C ILE A 40 -16.88 -19.40 3.20
N GLN A 41 -17.89 -19.65 4.04
CA GLN A 41 -18.71 -20.86 3.92
C GLN A 41 -19.38 -20.96 2.55
N GLY A 42 -19.80 -19.82 1.97
CA GLY A 42 -20.33 -19.73 0.61
C GLY A 42 -19.28 -19.69 -0.50
N THR A 43 -18.01 -19.45 -0.17
CA THR A 43 -16.92 -19.39 -1.14
C THR A 43 -16.50 -20.82 -1.54
N PRO A 44 -16.59 -21.20 -2.83
CA PRO A 44 -16.18 -22.52 -3.27
C PRO A 44 -14.69 -22.81 -3.01
N THR A 45 -14.37 -24.06 -2.68
CA THR A 45 -12.98 -24.48 -2.38
C THR A 45 -12.05 -24.46 -3.60
N TRP A 46 -12.60 -24.41 -4.82
CA TRP A 46 -11.80 -24.28 -6.05
C TRP A 46 -11.28 -22.85 -6.28
N ILE A 47 -11.82 -21.85 -5.59
CA ILE A 47 -11.28 -20.48 -5.59
C ILE A 47 -10.03 -20.46 -4.71
N SER A 48 -8.88 -20.15 -5.31
CA SER A 48 -7.63 -20.00 -4.58
C SER A 48 -7.62 -18.69 -3.76
N PRO A 49 -6.87 -18.63 -2.65
CA PRO A 49 -6.69 -17.40 -1.87
C PRO A 49 -6.23 -16.22 -2.74
N ASN A 50 -5.22 -16.44 -3.59
CA ASN A 50 -4.67 -15.41 -4.48
C ASN A 50 -5.72 -14.83 -5.45
N MET A 51 -6.74 -15.61 -5.84
CA MET A 51 -7.83 -15.10 -6.67
C MET A 51 -8.69 -14.11 -5.89
N ILE A 52 -8.93 -14.37 -4.60
CA ILE A 52 -9.67 -13.45 -3.71
C ILE A 52 -8.88 -12.15 -3.56
N THR A 53 -7.57 -12.22 -3.30
CA THR A 53 -6.69 -11.05 -3.25
C THR A 53 -6.75 -10.25 -4.56
N MET A 54 -6.70 -10.94 -5.71
CA MET A 54 -6.83 -10.29 -7.03
C MET A 54 -8.19 -9.62 -7.24
N LEU A 55 -9.29 -10.18 -6.74
CA LEU A 55 -10.59 -9.49 -6.75
C LEU A 55 -10.54 -8.20 -5.92
N GLY A 56 -9.86 -8.22 -4.78
CA GLY A 56 -9.56 -7.02 -3.99
C GLY A 56 -8.79 -5.97 -4.78
N VAL A 57 -7.66 -6.34 -5.39
CA VAL A 57 -6.86 -5.41 -6.20
C VAL A 57 -7.67 -4.83 -7.37
N ASN A 58 -8.54 -5.63 -7.99
CA ASN A 58 -9.45 -5.12 -9.02
C ASN A 58 -10.47 -4.11 -8.45
N ALA A 59 -10.97 -4.29 -7.24
CA ALA A 59 -11.83 -3.32 -6.59
C ALA A 59 -11.10 -1.97 -6.36
N LEU A 60 -9.85 -2.01 -5.90
CA LEU A 60 -9.00 -0.81 -5.79
C LEU A 60 -8.76 -0.14 -7.15
N LEU A 61 -8.46 -0.93 -8.18
CA LEU A 61 -8.28 -0.41 -9.54
C LEU A 61 -9.56 0.28 -10.05
N LEU A 62 -10.73 -0.31 -9.80
CA LEU A 62 -12.01 0.28 -10.17
C LEU A 62 -12.27 1.60 -9.43
N ILE A 63 -11.89 1.72 -8.15
CA ILE A 63 -11.94 3.00 -7.41
C ILE A 63 -11.02 4.03 -8.09
N TYR A 64 -9.77 3.66 -8.37
CA TYR A 64 -8.81 4.55 -9.00
C TYR A 64 -9.28 5.03 -10.38
N VAL A 65 -9.74 4.11 -11.24
CA VAL A 65 -10.27 4.44 -12.58
C VAL A 65 -11.52 5.29 -12.47
N SER A 66 -12.46 4.95 -11.59
CA SER A 66 -13.71 5.71 -11.42
C SER A 66 -13.44 7.15 -10.98
N THR A 67 -12.57 7.34 -9.98
CA THR A 67 -12.16 8.67 -9.53
C THR A 67 -11.35 9.41 -10.60
N SER A 68 -10.64 8.70 -11.46
CA SER A 68 -9.88 9.30 -12.55
C SER A 68 -10.73 9.76 -13.72
N LEU A 69 -11.72 8.97 -14.12
CA LEU A 69 -12.63 9.33 -15.20
C LEU A 69 -13.51 10.54 -14.85
N HIS A 70 -13.92 10.67 -13.58
CA HIS A 70 -14.79 11.77 -13.16
C HIS A 70 -14.03 13.06 -12.86
N CYS A 71 -12.78 12.97 -12.41
CA CYS A 71 -12.03 14.12 -11.92
C CYS A 71 -10.86 14.53 -12.80
N GLY A 72 -10.53 13.74 -13.83
CA GLY A 72 -9.35 13.94 -14.66
C GLY A 72 -8.09 13.91 -13.79
N SER A 73 -7.06 14.67 -14.14
CA SER A 73 -5.85 14.82 -13.31
C SER A 73 -6.07 15.60 -12.00
N SER A 74 -7.20 16.29 -11.84
CA SER A 74 -7.47 17.05 -10.63
C SER A 74 -8.12 16.18 -9.55
N LEU A 75 -7.70 16.36 -8.31
CA LEU A 75 -8.37 15.81 -7.13
C LEU A 75 -9.42 16.76 -6.56
N SER A 76 -9.49 18.00 -7.03
CA SER A 76 -10.38 19.05 -6.50
C SER A 76 -11.84 18.94 -6.98
N CYS A 77 -12.20 17.85 -7.65
CA CYS A 77 -13.56 17.58 -8.09
C CYS A 77 -14.48 17.24 -6.90
N ARG A 78 -15.78 17.42 -7.09
CA ARG A 78 -16.80 16.75 -6.27
C ARG A 78 -17.29 15.52 -7.01
N LEU A 79 -17.08 14.33 -6.47
CA LEU A 79 -17.62 13.10 -7.06
C LEU A 79 -19.15 13.10 -7.01
N PRO A 80 -19.84 12.55 -8.02
CA PRO A 80 -21.26 12.24 -7.91
C PRO A 80 -21.50 11.30 -6.73
N ASP A 81 -22.60 11.48 -5.99
CA ASP A 81 -22.88 10.72 -4.76
C ASP A 81 -22.98 9.20 -5.03
N SER A 82 -23.52 8.81 -6.19
CA SER A 82 -23.58 7.41 -6.62
C SER A 82 -22.19 6.81 -6.84
N VAL A 83 -21.27 7.56 -7.45
CA VAL A 83 -19.89 7.13 -7.70
C VAL A 83 -19.13 7.03 -6.39
N SER A 84 -19.30 8.01 -5.50
CA SER A 84 -18.75 7.99 -4.14
C SER A 84 -19.21 6.75 -3.38
N LEU A 85 -20.52 6.46 -3.39
CA LEU A 85 -21.10 5.29 -2.74
C LEU A 85 -20.56 3.97 -3.33
N ILE A 86 -20.47 3.86 -4.66
CA ILE A 86 -19.92 2.67 -5.33
C ILE A 86 -18.44 2.47 -4.94
N CYS A 87 -17.63 3.54 -4.96
CA CYS A 87 -16.23 3.46 -4.53
C CYS A 87 -16.10 3.03 -3.07
N THR A 88 -16.94 3.56 -2.19
CA THR A 88 -17.01 3.13 -0.79
C THR A 88 -17.37 1.64 -0.66
N MET A 89 -18.36 1.15 -1.41
CA MET A 89 -18.73 -0.28 -1.42
C MET A 89 -17.59 -1.17 -1.95
N LEU A 90 -16.92 -0.75 -3.02
CA LEU A 90 -15.75 -1.45 -3.57
C LEU A 90 -14.62 -1.53 -2.54
N TYR A 91 -14.43 -0.46 -1.78
CA TYR A 91 -13.44 -0.45 -0.71
C TYR A 91 -13.80 -1.41 0.42
N PHE A 92 -15.06 -1.44 0.87
CA PHE A 92 -15.49 -2.47 1.83
C PHE A 92 -15.35 -3.89 1.29
N ALA A 93 -15.60 -4.10 0.00
CA ALA A 93 -15.35 -5.39 -0.64
C ALA A 93 -13.86 -5.75 -0.57
N TRP A 94 -12.96 -4.80 -0.83
CA TRP A 94 -11.51 -5.00 -0.64
C TRP A 94 -11.16 -5.40 0.79
N VAL A 95 -11.62 -4.65 1.81
CA VAL A 95 -11.37 -4.95 3.24
C VAL A 95 -11.83 -6.37 3.61
N VAL A 96 -12.96 -6.81 3.05
CA VAL A 96 -13.48 -8.16 3.27
C VAL A 96 -12.66 -9.21 2.54
N PHE A 97 -12.29 -8.97 1.27
CA PHE A 97 -11.50 -9.91 0.47
C PHE A 97 -10.10 -10.14 1.03
N ASP A 98 -9.46 -9.08 1.50
CA ASP A 98 -8.19 -9.10 2.22
C ASP A 98 -8.22 -10.09 3.40
N ASN A 99 -9.19 -9.95 4.31
CA ASN A 99 -9.32 -10.91 5.41
C ASN A 99 -9.76 -12.32 4.97
N MET A 100 -10.53 -12.42 3.88
CA MET A 100 -11.02 -13.69 3.38
C MET A 100 -9.91 -14.57 2.80
N ASP A 101 -8.87 -14.00 2.18
CA ASP A 101 -7.85 -14.79 1.50
C ASP A 101 -7.06 -15.69 2.48
N GLY A 102 -6.62 -15.17 3.63
CA GLY A 102 -5.83 -15.91 4.61
C GLY A 102 -6.68 -16.96 5.33
N LYS A 103 -7.97 -16.68 5.53
CA LYS A 103 -8.93 -17.66 6.05
C LYS A 103 -9.23 -18.76 5.03
N GLN A 104 -9.35 -18.43 3.74
CA GLN A 104 -9.50 -19.42 2.67
C GLN A 104 -8.24 -20.27 2.52
N ALA A 105 -7.05 -19.67 2.67
CA ALA A 105 -5.76 -20.36 2.64
C ALA A 105 -5.68 -21.42 3.76
N ARG A 106 -6.10 -21.05 4.99
CA ARG A 106 -6.19 -21.99 6.12
C ARG A 106 -7.23 -23.08 5.88
N ARG A 107 -8.42 -22.73 5.38
CA ARG A 107 -9.51 -23.69 5.08
C ARG A 107 -9.11 -24.73 4.04
N THR A 108 -8.37 -24.32 3.02
CA THR A 108 -7.97 -25.18 1.90
C THR A 108 -6.55 -25.74 2.05
N GLN A 109 -5.88 -25.44 3.17
CA GLN A 109 -4.48 -25.83 3.43
C GLN A 109 -3.54 -25.41 2.29
N SER A 110 -3.75 -24.23 1.73
CA SER A 110 -3.03 -23.69 0.57
C SER A 110 -2.25 -22.41 0.88
N SER A 111 -1.90 -22.19 2.15
CA SER A 111 -1.03 -21.09 2.58
C SER A 111 0.35 -21.21 1.94
N THR A 112 0.79 -20.17 1.23
CA THR A 112 2.08 -20.13 0.54
C THR A 112 2.77 -18.78 0.75
N PRO A 113 4.11 -18.71 0.67
CA PRO A 113 4.84 -17.44 0.68
C PRO A 113 4.42 -16.50 -0.45
N LEU A 114 4.04 -17.07 -1.60
CA LEU A 114 3.51 -16.29 -2.73
C LEU A 114 2.22 -15.56 -2.37
N GLY A 115 1.27 -16.27 -1.73
CA GLY A 115 0.00 -15.67 -1.32
C GLY A 115 0.21 -14.51 -0.34
N LEU A 116 1.16 -14.65 0.58
CA LEU A 116 1.53 -13.57 1.51
C LEU A 116 2.13 -12.35 0.79
N ILE A 117 2.95 -12.54 -0.24
CA ILE A 117 3.44 -11.41 -1.05
C ILE A 117 2.28 -10.74 -1.77
N TYR A 118 1.37 -11.50 -2.37
CA TYR A 118 0.21 -10.93 -3.08
C TYR A 118 -0.66 -10.06 -2.17
N ASP A 119 -0.97 -10.57 -0.98
CA ASP A 119 -1.72 -9.90 0.07
C ASP A 119 -1.05 -8.56 0.46
N ARG A 120 0.22 -8.63 0.86
CA ARG A 120 0.96 -7.43 1.28
C ARG A 120 1.23 -6.43 0.16
N GLN A 121 1.26 -6.87 -1.10
CA GLN A 121 1.34 -5.97 -2.25
C GLN A 121 0.01 -5.26 -2.53
N SER A 122 -1.11 -5.94 -2.28
CA SER A 122 -2.44 -5.34 -2.32
C SER A 122 -2.54 -4.20 -1.29
N ASP A 123 -2.07 -4.40 -0.06
CA ASP A 123 -1.99 -3.37 0.98
C ASP A 123 -1.18 -2.13 0.55
N ALA A 124 -0.03 -2.34 -0.09
CA ALA A 124 0.81 -1.22 -0.53
C ALA A 124 0.15 -0.37 -1.64
N ILE A 125 -0.63 -1.01 -2.52
CA ILE A 125 -1.42 -0.32 -3.54
C ILE A 125 -2.60 0.41 -2.90
N GLU A 126 -3.28 -0.22 -1.94
CA GLU A 126 -4.41 0.35 -1.20
C GLU A 126 -4.05 1.72 -0.63
N ALA A 127 -2.90 1.83 0.05
CA ALA A 127 -2.47 3.08 0.66
C ALA A 127 -2.43 4.23 -0.35
N THR A 128 -2.06 3.96 -1.60
CA THR A 128 -1.97 4.97 -2.68
C THR A 128 -3.35 5.33 -3.23
N VAL A 129 -4.17 4.33 -3.55
CA VAL A 129 -5.52 4.52 -4.11
C VAL A 129 -6.41 5.22 -3.10
N MET A 130 -6.41 4.75 -1.85
CA MET A 130 -7.31 5.22 -0.81
C MET A 130 -6.92 6.59 -0.26
N SER A 131 -5.62 6.92 -0.20
CA SER A 131 -5.21 8.29 0.13
C SER A 131 -5.67 9.30 -0.91
N THR A 132 -5.61 8.92 -2.19
CA THR A 132 -6.11 9.75 -3.29
C THR A 132 -7.63 9.91 -3.21
N PHE A 133 -8.36 8.81 -2.99
CA PHE A 133 -9.81 8.84 -2.84
C PHE A 133 -10.24 9.65 -1.63
N PHE A 134 -9.56 9.49 -0.49
CA PHE A 134 -9.85 10.26 0.72
C PHE A 134 -9.57 11.76 0.54
N GLY A 135 -8.51 12.14 -0.18
CA GLY A 135 -8.25 13.53 -0.53
C GLY A 135 -9.38 14.19 -1.33
N ILE A 136 -10.05 13.42 -2.20
CA ILE A 136 -11.25 13.86 -2.93
C ILE A 136 -12.45 13.98 -1.98
N LEU A 137 -12.73 12.92 -1.21
CA LEU A 137 -13.88 12.84 -0.31
C LEU A 137 -13.89 13.92 0.79
N SER A 138 -12.72 14.25 1.31
CA SER A 138 -12.53 15.28 2.34
C SER A 138 -12.43 16.70 1.77
N LEU A 139 -12.58 16.87 0.46
CA LEU A 139 -12.44 18.15 -0.25
C LEU A 139 -11.09 18.84 -0.02
N TYR A 140 -10.03 18.08 0.30
CA TYR A 140 -8.66 18.58 0.27
C TYR A 140 -8.18 18.80 -1.16
N GLY A 141 -8.64 17.96 -2.09
CA GLY A 141 -8.35 18.08 -3.52
C GLY A 141 -6.86 18.10 -3.85
N ASN A 142 -6.48 18.89 -4.84
CA ASN A 142 -5.08 19.12 -5.16
C ASN A 142 -4.44 20.01 -4.10
N SER A 143 -3.94 19.38 -3.04
CA SER A 143 -3.29 20.08 -1.96
C SER A 143 -2.18 19.26 -1.32
N PRO A 144 -1.26 19.94 -0.62
CA PRO A 144 -0.25 19.28 0.20
C PRO A 144 -0.84 18.37 1.27
N TYR A 145 -2.06 18.65 1.73
CA TYR A 145 -2.75 17.81 2.71
C TYR A 145 -3.06 16.42 2.15
N THR A 146 -3.42 16.31 0.87
CA THR A 146 -3.63 15.01 0.21
C THR A 146 -2.34 14.21 0.09
N ILE A 147 -1.20 14.88 -0.16
CA ILE A 147 0.13 14.25 -0.13
C ILE A 147 0.51 13.85 1.30
N ALA A 148 0.17 14.67 2.30
CA ALA A 148 0.40 14.36 3.70
C ALA A 148 -0.39 13.14 4.17
N ILE A 149 -1.67 13.01 3.78
CA ILE A 149 -2.49 11.81 4.01
C ILE A 149 -1.75 10.58 3.47
N TRP A 150 -1.31 10.63 2.21
CA TRP A 150 -0.56 9.54 1.60
C TRP A 150 0.75 9.24 2.34
N THR A 151 1.50 10.28 2.72
CA THR A 151 2.78 10.13 3.44
C THR A 151 2.58 9.48 4.81
N ILE A 152 1.53 9.87 5.55
CA ILE A 152 1.18 9.27 6.84
C ILE A 152 0.79 7.79 6.66
N ALA A 153 -0.05 7.48 5.67
CA ALA A 153 -0.45 6.11 5.37
C ALA A 153 0.77 5.24 4.97
N MET A 154 1.65 5.79 4.12
CA MET A 154 2.89 5.18 3.68
C MET A 154 3.82 4.87 4.85
N ILE A 155 4.05 5.81 5.77
CA ILE A 155 4.86 5.59 6.99
C ILE A 155 4.25 4.45 7.82
N GLY A 156 2.93 4.48 8.03
CA GLY A 156 2.24 3.44 8.78
C GLY A 156 2.40 2.04 8.16
N CYS A 157 2.30 1.93 6.84
CA CYS A 157 2.49 0.67 6.10
C CYS A 157 3.98 0.24 6.09
N TYR A 158 4.91 1.19 5.96
CA TYR A 158 6.35 0.91 6.02
C TYR A 158 6.74 0.23 7.33
N PHE A 159 6.34 0.79 8.48
CA PHE A 159 6.68 0.24 9.79
C PHE A 159 6.03 -1.13 10.06
N GLU A 160 4.92 -1.46 9.37
CA GLU A 160 4.30 -2.80 9.39
C GLU A 160 5.27 -3.86 8.89
N ASN A 161 5.77 -3.60 7.69
CA ASN A 161 6.61 -4.52 6.95
C ASN A 161 8.02 -4.56 7.53
N TRP A 162 8.49 -3.42 8.03
CA TRP A 162 9.72 -3.31 8.79
C TRP A 162 9.69 -4.15 10.07
N GLU A 163 8.63 -4.06 10.89
CA GLU A 163 8.49 -4.91 12.08
C GLU A 163 8.46 -6.40 11.71
N ALA A 164 7.68 -6.76 10.69
CA ALA A 164 7.56 -8.15 10.25
C ALA A 164 8.92 -8.70 9.83
N CYS A 165 9.69 -7.92 9.05
CA CYS A 165 11.01 -8.29 8.58
C CYS A 165 12.01 -8.58 9.72
N TYR A 166 11.99 -7.79 10.80
CA TYR A 166 13.01 -7.87 11.84
C TYR A 166 12.59 -8.62 13.11
N THR A 167 11.30 -8.87 13.33
CA THR A 167 10.80 -9.65 14.48
C THR A 167 10.29 -11.04 14.09
N GLY A 168 10.07 -11.30 12.79
CA GLY A 168 9.51 -12.55 12.29
C GLY A 168 8.01 -12.75 12.60
N SER A 169 7.43 -11.89 13.44
CA SER A 169 6.02 -11.97 13.86
C SER A 169 5.25 -10.80 13.25
N TYR A 170 4.11 -11.11 12.64
CA TYR A 170 3.24 -10.10 12.07
C TYR A 170 2.14 -9.69 13.06
N SER A 171 2.08 -8.41 13.40
CA SER A 171 0.97 -7.81 14.14
C SER A 171 0.19 -6.87 13.23
N SER A 172 -0.82 -7.41 12.55
CA SER A 172 -1.72 -6.58 11.75
C SER A 172 -2.58 -5.69 12.65
N SER A 173 -2.86 -4.47 12.19
CA SER A 173 -3.86 -3.60 12.78
C SER A 173 -4.97 -3.35 11.75
N SER A 174 -5.97 -4.24 11.67
CA SER A 174 -7.17 -4.08 10.83
C SER A 174 -8.01 -2.82 11.15
N ASN A 175 -7.56 -1.96 12.06
CA ASN A 175 -8.21 -0.69 12.36
C ASN A 175 -7.93 0.38 11.29
N LYS A 176 -6.82 0.29 10.53
CA LYS A 176 -6.52 1.28 9.48
C LYS A 176 -7.58 1.27 8.38
N PRO A 177 -7.97 0.10 7.83
CA PRO A 177 -8.98 0.10 6.80
C PRO A 177 -10.36 0.55 7.29
N LEU A 178 -10.68 0.26 8.56
CA LEU A 178 -11.90 0.73 9.21
C LEU A 178 -11.98 2.25 9.26
N PHE A 179 -10.90 2.93 9.64
CA PHE A 179 -10.90 4.40 9.76
C PHE A 179 -11.26 5.06 8.43
N ILE A 180 -10.58 4.65 7.36
CA ILE A 180 -10.86 5.13 6.00
C ILE A 180 -12.29 4.75 5.57
N GLY A 181 -12.77 3.55 5.92
CA GLY A 181 -14.11 3.07 5.62
C GLY A 181 -15.21 3.89 6.31
N ILE A 182 -15.02 4.24 7.60
CA ILE A 182 -15.96 5.09 8.36
C ILE A 182 -16.03 6.48 7.72
N LEU A 183 -14.89 7.04 7.32
CA LEU A 183 -14.85 8.34 6.67
C LEU A 183 -15.55 8.32 5.31
N ALA A 184 -15.33 7.26 4.54
CA ALA A 184 -16.02 7.04 3.26
C ALA A 184 -17.54 6.87 3.44
N LEU A 185 -18.00 6.15 4.47
CA LEU A 185 -19.42 6.05 4.81
C LEU A 185 -20.01 7.40 5.26
N THR A 186 -19.24 8.17 6.03
CA THR A 186 -19.68 9.49 6.50
C THR A 186 -19.95 10.42 5.32
N CYS A 187 -19.06 10.43 4.30
CA CYS A 187 -19.30 11.13 3.04
C CYS A 187 -20.57 10.65 2.33
N ALA A 188 -20.79 9.33 2.29
CA ALA A 188 -21.97 8.76 1.63
C ALA A 188 -23.29 9.13 2.33
N MET A 189 -23.27 9.35 3.64
CA MET A 189 -24.46 9.70 4.43
C MET A 189 -24.73 11.21 4.50
N PHE A 190 -23.69 12.03 4.66
CA PHE A 190 -23.82 13.46 4.95
C PHE A 190 -23.31 14.38 3.83
N SER A 191 -22.91 13.82 2.69
CA SER A 191 -22.21 14.48 1.58
C SER A 191 -20.78 14.93 1.93
N PRO A 192 -19.89 15.17 0.93
CA PRO A 192 -18.52 15.63 1.16
C PRO A 192 -18.41 16.96 1.92
N GLU A 193 -19.41 17.85 1.78
CA GLU A 193 -19.43 19.17 2.43
C GLU A 193 -19.41 19.06 3.97
N PHE A 194 -19.87 17.94 4.52
CA PHE A 194 -19.78 17.65 5.95
C PHE A 194 -18.36 17.87 6.49
N PHE A 195 -17.34 17.46 5.74
CA PHE A 195 -15.93 17.57 6.14
C PHE A 195 -15.42 19.02 6.25
N THR A 196 -16.08 19.96 5.59
CA THR A 196 -15.77 21.40 5.67
C THR A 196 -16.52 22.12 6.79
N THR A 197 -17.42 21.42 7.49
CA THR A 197 -18.14 22.00 8.62
C THR A 197 -17.16 22.31 9.75
N THR A 198 -17.22 23.53 10.27
CA THR A 198 -16.43 23.95 11.44
C THR A 198 -17.07 23.47 12.73
N MET A 199 -16.29 22.78 13.56
CA MET A 199 -16.70 22.31 14.89
C MET A 199 -16.20 23.27 15.98
N VAL A 200 -16.38 22.87 17.25
CA VAL A 200 -15.85 23.57 18.42
C VAL A 200 -14.34 23.81 18.25
N LEU A 201 -13.85 25.01 18.61
CA LEU A 201 -12.48 25.52 18.38
C LEU A 201 -12.18 26.04 16.96
N GLN A 202 -13.19 26.32 16.13
CA GLN A 202 -13.01 26.87 14.77
C GLN A 202 -12.22 25.97 13.80
N THR A 203 -12.11 24.67 14.11
CA THR A 203 -11.43 23.68 13.28
C THR A 203 -12.43 22.92 12.42
N GLU A 204 -12.11 22.72 11.15
CA GLU A 204 -12.92 21.90 10.23
C GLU A 204 -12.82 20.40 10.56
N ILE A 205 -13.88 19.64 10.31
CA ILE A 205 -13.92 18.19 10.56
C ILE A 205 -12.81 17.45 9.82
N ARG A 206 -12.47 17.84 8.58
CA ARG A 206 -11.35 17.23 7.82
C ARG A 206 -10.00 17.37 8.51
N ALA A 207 -9.72 18.52 9.13
CA ALA A 207 -8.48 18.74 9.85
C ALA A 207 -8.43 17.92 11.13
N LEU A 208 -9.56 17.81 11.86
CA LEU A 208 -9.65 16.92 13.01
C LEU A 208 -9.46 15.45 12.63
N ALA A 209 -10.08 14.99 11.53
CA ALA A 209 -9.90 13.63 11.03
C ALA A 209 -8.43 13.35 10.67
N LEU A 210 -7.75 14.29 10.00
CA LEU A 210 -6.33 14.18 9.70
C LEU A 210 -5.47 14.11 10.97
N CYS A 211 -5.76 14.92 11.99
CA CYS A 211 -5.07 14.86 13.28
C CYS A 211 -5.27 13.51 13.96
N VAL A 212 -6.50 12.98 14.00
CA VAL A 212 -6.79 11.66 14.57
C VAL A 212 -6.02 10.57 13.82
N PHE A 213 -6.01 10.62 12.49
CA PHE A 213 -5.25 9.68 11.66
C PHE A 213 -3.74 9.73 11.95
N CYS A 214 -3.18 10.94 11.99
CA CYS A 214 -1.77 11.16 12.30
C CYS A 214 -1.40 10.65 13.70
N SER A 215 -2.22 10.95 14.71
CA SER A 215 -2.01 10.47 16.08
C SER A 215 -2.08 8.94 16.15
N TRP A 216 -3.05 8.33 15.46
CA TRP A 216 -3.17 6.87 15.39
C TRP A 216 -1.90 6.23 14.79
N VAL A 217 -1.47 6.70 13.62
CA VAL A 217 -0.27 6.16 12.96
C VAL A 217 0.98 6.38 13.84
N THR A 218 1.07 7.52 14.53
CA THR A 218 2.19 7.77 15.45
C THR A 218 2.25 6.75 16.58
N ILE A 219 1.09 6.39 17.16
CA ILE A 219 1.00 5.36 18.21
C ILE A 219 1.43 3.99 17.66
N GLU A 220 0.91 3.59 16.50
CA GLU A 220 1.25 2.32 15.84
C GLU A 220 2.76 2.23 15.54
N VAL A 221 3.33 3.27 14.94
CA VAL A 221 4.77 3.36 14.66
C VAL A 221 5.59 3.25 15.94
N SER A 222 5.17 3.92 17.01
CA SER A 222 5.86 3.87 18.31
C SER A 222 5.87 2.46 18.89
N ILE A 223 4.75 1.74 18.83
CA ILE A 223 4.63 0.34 19.27
C ILE A 223 5.55 -0.57 18.43
N ARG A 224 5.59 -0.38 17.10
CA ARG A 224 6.39 -1.19 16.17
C ARG A 224 7.89 -0.98 16.38
N ILE A 225 8.32 0.28 16.59
CA ILE A 225 9.69 0.60 16.99
C ILE A 225 10.04 -0.10 18.30
N PHE A 226 9.17 0.01 19.31
CA PHE A 226 9.39 -0.65 20.59
C PHE A 226 9.52 -2.18 20.44
N ASN A 227 8.65 -2.80 19.65
CA ASN A 227 8.69 -4.24 19.40
C ASN A 227 9.99 -4.70 18.73
N VAL A 228 10.46 -4.00 17.69
CA VAL A 228 11.75 -4.31 17.05
C VAL A 228 12.91 -4.13 18.02
N LEU A 229 12.93 -3.04 18.79
CA LEU A 229 13.98 -2.79 19.78
C LEU A 229 14.04 -3.85 20.88
N MET A 230 12.90 -4.45 21.23
CA MET A 230 12.80 -5.46 22.29
C MET A 230 13.00 -6.90 21.80
N LYS A 231 12.54 -7.22 20.58
CA LYS A 231 12.46 -8.61 20.08
C LYS A 231 13.47 -8.95 18.98
N SER A 232 14.01 -7.96 18.27
CA SER A 232 14.93 -8.23 17.16
C SER A 232 16.38 -8.32 17.63
N ASP A 233 17.09 -9.34 17.14
CA ASP A 233 18.54 -9.46 17.32
C ASP A 233 19.32 -8.60 16.30
N LYS A 234 18.71 -8.24 15.15
CA LYS A 234 19.33 -7.50 14.04
C LYS A 234 19.05 -5.99 14.10
N LYS A 235 19.30 -5.35 15.25
CA LYS A 235 18.89 -3.94 15.50
C LYS A 235 19.61 -2.92 14.63
N THR A 236 20.89 -3.16 14.33
CA THR A 236 21.70 -2.29 13.45
C THR A 236 21.14 -2.29 12.04
N ASP A 237 20.86 -3.48 11.51
CA ASP A 237 20.35 -3.64 10.15
C ASP A 237 18.95 -3.06 10.04
N ALA A 238 18.13 -3.27 11.08
CA ALA A 238 16.82 -2.64 11.21
C ALA A 238 16.92 -1.11 11.16
N PHE A 239 17.85 -0.50 11.87
CA PHE A 239 18.06 0.95 11.82
C PHE A 239 18.56 1.41 10.44
N MET A 240 19.51 0.71 9.84
CA MET A 240 20.07 1.07 8.52
C MET A 240 19.01 0.99 7.41
N SER A 241 18.09 0.03 7.47
CA SER A 241 16.99 -0.09 6.50
C SER A 241 16.09 1.15 6.42
N LEU A 242 15.96 1.92 7.53
CA LEU A 242 15.19 3.17 7.59
C LEU A 242 15.73 4.24 6.64
N GLY A 243 16.95 4.08 6.11
CA GLY A 243 17.50 4.96 5.07
C GLY A 243 16.57 5.10 3.86
N SER A 244 15.87 4.02 3.46
CA SER A 244 14.89 4.08 2.37
C SER A 244 13.69 4.96 2.69
N LEU A 245 13.15 4.86 3.92
CA LEU A 245 12.08 5.72 4.40
C LEU A 245 12.51 7.19 4.48
N PHE A 246 13.68 7.47 5.07
CA PHE A 246 14.18 8.84 5.19
C PHE A 246 14.40 9.49 3.83
N TYR A 247 14.90 8.73 2.85
CA TYR A 247 15.07 9.23 1.50
C TYR A 247 13.74 9.49 0.79
N LEU A 248 12.74 8.62 0.97
CA LEU A 248 11.38 8.86 0.45
C LEU A 248 10.76 10.13 1.05
N ILE A 249 10.84 10.30 2.38
CA ILE A 249 10.36 11.50 3.07
C ILE A 249 11.12 12.75 2.59
N PHE A 250 12.44 12.64 2.41
CA PHE A 250 13.26 13.71 1.83
C PHE A 250 12.77 14.08 0.43
N CYS A 251 12.48 13.10 -0.43
CA CYS A 251 11.95 13.37 -1.78
C CYS A 251 10.60 14.09 -1.73
N VAL A 252 9.67 13.65 -0.86
CA VAL A 252 8.40 14.34 -0.64
C VAL A 252 8.62 15.79 -0.20
N ALA A 253 9.53 16.02 0.75
CA ALA A 253 9.87 17.36 1.24
C ALA A 253 10.47 18.25 0.14
N VAL A 254 11.34 17.70 -0.72
CA VAL A 254 11.92 18.44 -1.84
C VAL A 254 10.87 18.83 -2.86
N ILE A 255 9.99 17.91 -3.26
CA ILE A 255 8.87 18.22 -4.17
C ILE A 255 7.99 19.32 -3.57
N PHE A 256 7.72 19.26 -2.27
CA PHE A 256 6.85 20.23 -1.61
C PHE A 256 7.49 21.63 -1.50
N VAL A 257 8.77 21.70 -1.10
CA VAL A 257 9.44 22.98 -0.81
C VAL A 257 10.03 23.62 -2.07
N PHE A 258 10.57 22.82 -2.99
CA PHE A 258 11.41 23.31 -4.08
C PHE A 258 10.78 23.23 -5.46
N SER A 259 9.63 22.55 -5.67
CA SER A 259 9.01 22.48 -7.00
C SER A 259 8.53 23.86 -7.47
N PRO A 260 9.14 24.45 -8.52
CA PRO A 260 8.71 25.76 -9.02
C PRO A 260 7.34 25.68 -9.72
N SER A 261 6.99 24.52 -10.26
CA SER A 261 5.70 24.27 -10.93
C SER A 261 4.55 24.03 -9.94
N GLY A 262 4.84 24.04 -8.63
CA GLY A 262 3.86 23.82 -7.58
C GLY A 262 3.17 22.46 -7.70
N LEU A 263 3.94 21.39 -7.96
CA LEU A 263 3.39 20.05 -8.25
C LEU A 263 2.46 19.51 -7.16
N ALA A 264 2.62 19.97 -5.91
CA ALA A 264 1.70 19.64 -4.82
C ALA A 264 0.26 20.14 -5.04
N TYR A 265 0.06 21.12 -5.92
CA TYR A 265 -1.23 21.76 -6.25
C TYR A 265 -1.65 21.52 -7.71
N THR A 266 -0.69 21.31 -8.62
CA THR A 266 -0.96 21.15 -10.06
C THR A 266 -1.03 19.68 -10.49
N GLY A 267 -0.22 18.80 -9.87
CA GLY A 267 -0.07 17.39 -10.22
C GLY A 267 -0.12 16.45 -9.02
N THR A 268 -0.95 16.76 -8.02
CA THR A 268 -1.03 16.02 -6.74
C THR A 268 -1.24 14.53 -6.94
N ARG A 269 -2.14 14.14 -7.86
CA ARG A 269 -2.42 12.73 -8.14
C ARG A 269 -1.21 12.03 -8.73
N GLU A 270 -0.57 12.64 -9.71
CA GLU A 270 0.59 12.09 -10.41
C GLU A 270 1.79 11.94 -9.46
N VAL A 271 2.00 12.90 -8.55
CA VAL A 271 3.01 12.81 -7.50
C VAL A 271 2.73 11.61 -6.60
N ILE A 272 1.49 11.46 -6.11
CA ILE A 272 1.10 10.32 -5.27
C ILE A 272 1.25 9.00 -6.02
N LEU A 273 0.92 8.95 -7.32
CA LEU A 273 1.03 7.74 -8.12
C LEU A 273 2.50 7.34 -8.37
N PHE A 274 3.35 8.30 -8.71
CA PHE A 274 4.79 8.08 -8.88
C PHE A 274 5.41 7.52 -7.59
N LEU A 275 5.20 8.21 -6.48
CA LEU A 275 5.73 7.81 -5.19
C LEU A 275 5.10 6.50 -4.70
N GLY A 276 3.82 6.29 -5.00
CA GLY A 276 3.07 5.07 -4.70
C GLY A 276 3.64 3.83 -5.37
N PHE A 277 4.00 3.90 -6.67
CA PHE A 277 4.65 2.78 -7.35
C PHE A 277 6.05 2.50 -6.81
N ILE A 278 6.83 3.54 -6.53
CA ILE A 278 8.15 3.40 -5.91
C ILE A 278 8.01 2.71 -4.54
N PHE A 279 7.08 3.19 -3.72
CA PHE A 279 6.80 2.63 -2.39
C PHE A 279 6.31 1.17 -2.46
N ALA A 280 5.33 0.87 -3.33
CA ALA A 280 4.80 -0.49 -3.48
C ALA A 280 5.89 -1.47 -3.91
N ARG A 281 6.85 -1.01 -4.71
CA ARG A 281 8.02 -1.81 -5.09
C ARG A 281 8.99 -1.99 -3.91
N GLU A 282 9.30 -0.95 -3.13
CA GLU A 282 10.14 -1.09 -1.92
C GLU A 282 9.51 -2.06 -0.90
N MET A 283 8.19 -2.01 -0.70
CA MET A 283 7.50 -2.97 0.19
C MET A 283 7.69 -4.41 -0.27
N GLY A 284 7.77 -4.66 -1.57
CA GLY A 284 8.06 -5.98 -2.11
C GLY A 284 9.44 -6.50 -1.75
N PHE A 285 10.45 -5.62 -1.69
CA PHE A 285 11.80 -6.02 -1.23
C PHE A 285 11.81 -6.36 0.25
N PHE A 286 11.06 -5.62 1.07
CA PHE A 286 10.85 -6.02 2.47
C PHE A 286 10.20 -7.41 2.57
N GLN A 287 9.21 -7.69 1.74
CA GLN A 287 8.56 -9.00 1.77
C GLN A 287 9.50 -10.13 1.39
N ILE A 288 10.25 -9.95 0.30
CA ILE A 288 11.23 -10.93 -0.13
C ILE A 288 12.22 -11.17 0.99
N ALA A 289 12.86 -10.12 1.51
CA ALA A 289 13.82 -10.21 2.61
C ALA A 289 13.26 -10.97 3.82
N HIS A 290 12.01 -10.68 4.20
CA HIS A 290 11.33 -11.36 5.31
C HIS A 290 11.07 -12.85 5.03
N ILE A 291 10.49 -13.21 3.88
CA ILE A 291 10.12 -14.60 3.59
C ILE A 291 11.31 -15.48 3.22
N SER A 292 12.38 -14.88 2.69
CA SER A 292 13.59 -15.59 2.28
C SER A 292 14.71 -15.54 3.34
N ASP A 293 14.48 -14.84 4.45
CA ASP A 293 15.47 -14.56 5.50
C ASP A 293 16.80 -14.05 4.92
N THR A 294 16.69 -13.09 4.00
CA THR A 294 17.83 -12.42 3.38
C THR A 294 17.92 -10.98 3.87
N GLU A 295 19.10 -10.36 3.73
CA GLU A 295 19.24 -8.95 4.04
C GLU A 295 18.40 -8.09 3.10
N TYR A 296 17.75 -7.08 3.67
CA TYR A 296 17.02 -6.08 2.91
C TYR A 296 17.98 -5.00 2.41
N GLU A 297 18.02 -4.78 1.10
CA GLU A 297 18.77 -3.71 0.47
C GLU A 297 17.85 -2.49 0.24
N PRO A 298 18.00 -1.40 1.03
CA PRO A 298 17.16 -0.21 0.89
C PRO A 298 17.41 0.50 -0.44
N LEU A 299 16.34 1.00 -1.09
CA LEU A 299 16.42 1.81 -2.32
C LEU A 299 17.26 1.13 -3.40
N ASN A 300 16.73 0.04 -3.92
CA ASN A 300 17.42 -0.62 -5.02
C ASN A 300 17.64 0.32 -6.21
N THR A 301 18.54 -0.07 -7.12
CA THR A 301 19.03 0.80 -8.19
C THR A 301 17.94 1.50 -9.00
N PRO A 302 16.85 0.84 -9.44
CA PRO A 302 15.80 1.53 -10.19
C PRO A 302 15.04 2.58 -9.37
N ASN A 303 14.71 2.29 -8.11
CA ASN A 303 13.95 3.23 -7.28
C ASN A 303 14.81 4.45 -6.91
N PHE A 304 16.06 4.20 -6.51
CA PHE A 304 17.02 5.28 -6.25
C PHE A 304 17.26 6.15 -7.48
N ALA A 305 17.43 5.54 -8.66
CA ALA A 305 17.68 6.27 -9.91
C ALA A 305 16.48 7.15 -10.31
N LEU A 306 15.26 6.62 -10.28
CA LEU A 306 14.05 7.36 -10.64
C LEU A 306 13.82 8.55 -9.70
N LEU A 307 13.92 8.33 -8.38
CA LEU A 307 13.80 9.40 -7.39
C LEU A 307 14.90 10.44 -7.53
N SER A 308 16.17 10.00 -7.59
CA SER A 308 17.33 10.91 -7.69
C SER A 308 17.28 11.76 -8.93
N PHE A 309 16.89 11.19 -10.07
CA PHE A 309 16.78 11.92 -11.33
C PHE A 309 15.68 12.98 -11.25
N PHE A 310 14.53 12.66 -10.65
CA PHE A 310 13.46 13.62 -10.44
C PHE A 310 13.89 14.76 -9.49
N MET A 311 14.50 14.42 -8.35
CA MET A 311 14.99 15.41 -7.37
C MET A 311 16.06 16.31 -7.96
N PHE A 312 16.95 15.76 -8.78
CA PHE A 312 17.96 16.54 -9.49
C PHE A 312 17.32 17.52 -10.46
N ASN A 313 16.35 17.10 -11.27
CA ASN A 313 15.63 18.00 -12.18
C ASN A 313 14.88 19.11 -11.44
N THR A 314 14.13 18.78 -10.38
CA THR A 314 13.43 19.75 -9.54
C THR A 314 14.39 20.74 -8.90
N SER A 315 15.55 20.26 -8.43
CA SER A 315 16.60 21.14 -7.89
C SER A 315 17.15 22.07 -8.97
N CYS A 316 17.52 21.57 -10.15
CA CYS A 316 18.00 22.41 -11.24
C CYS A 316 16.95 23.47 -11.65
N HIS A 317 15.67 23.09 -11.73
CA HIS A 317 14.59 24.01 -12.04
C HIS A 317 14.44 25.09 -10.96
N ALA A 318 14.50 24.73 -9.68
CA ALA A 318 14.45 25.67 -8.55
C ALA A 318 15.57 26.72 -8.59
N TRP A 319 16.72 26.37 -9.18
CA TRP A 319 17.88 27.25 -9.34
C TRP A 319 17.86 28.01 -10.68
N GLY A 320 16.77 27.93 -11.45
CA GLY A 320 16.59 28.65 -12.71
C GLY A 320 17.16 27.96 -13.95
N PHE A 321 17.56 26.68 -13.84
CA PHE A 321 18.10 25.88 -14.94
C PHE A 321 17.22 24.65 -15.21
N PRO A 322 16.00 24.82 -15.77
CA PRO A 322 15.14 23.68 -16.07
C PRO A 322 15.77 22.79 -17.16
N LEU A 323 16.12 21.54 -16.80
CA LEU A 323 16.58 20.54 -17.78
C LEU A 323 15.39 19.98 -18.57
N PHE A 324 14.32 19.66 -17.84
CA PHE A 324 13.04 19.20 -18.37
C PHE A 324 11.89 19.90 -17.65
N ASP A 325 10.76 20.03 -18.34
CA ASP A 325 9.51 20.41 -17.70
C ASP A 325 9.13 19.40 -16.60
N GLU A 326 8.90 19.90 -15.38
CA GLU A 326 8.71 19.06 -14.20
C GLU A 326 7.52 18.12 -14.31
N TYR A 327 6.38 18.62 -14.81
CA TYR A 327 5.16 17.84 -14.89
C TYR A 327 5.26 16.75 -15.96
N ASN A 328 5.78 17.09 -17.15
CA ASN A 328 6.02 16.09 -18.19
C ASN A 328 7.04 15.03 -17.76
N LEU A 329 8.11 15.44 -17.07
CA LEU A 329 9.07 14.50 -16.51
C LEU A 329 8.41 13.58 -15.48
N LEU A 330 7.60 14.12 -14.58
CA LEU A 330 6.84 13.34 -13.60
C LEU A 330 5.97 12.27 -14.27
N LEU A 331 5.26 12.61 -15.35
CA LEU A 331 4.44 11.64 -16.09
C LEU A 331 5.27 10.48 -16.66
N VAL A 332 6.40 10.79 -17.30
CA VAL A 332 7.31 9.78 -17.85
C VAL A 332 7.86 8.89 -16.74
N LEU A 333 8.33 9.47 -15.63
CA LEU A 333 8.86 8.72 -14.50
C LEU A 333 7.80 7.89 -13.79
N THR A 334 6.55 8.36 -13.75
CA THR A 334 5.40 7.59 -13.24
C THR A 334 5.15 6.33 -14.07
N ILE A 335 5.19 6.45 -15.40
CA ILE A 335 5.05 5.29 -16.29
C ILE A 335 6.21 4.31 -16.08
N LEU A 336 7.45 4.80 -16.00
CA LEU A 336 8.61 3.96 -15.75
C LEU A 336 8.56 3.27 -14.38
N ALA A 337 8.11 3.97 -13.33
CA ALA A 337 7.90 3.40 -12.00
C ALA A 337 6.84 2.30 -12.04
N GLY A 338 5.71 2.53 -12.73
CA GLY A 338 4.65 1.55 -12.92
C GLY A 338 5.13 0.30 -13.69
N LEU A 339 5.87 0.48 -14.79
CA LEU A 339 6.44 -0.63 -15.55
C LEU A 339 7.48 -1.41 -14.73
N SER A 340 8.31 -0.71 -13.95
CA SER A 340 9.28 -1.31 -13.03
C SER A 340 8.59 -2.14 -11.94
N TYR A 341 7.47 -1.64 -11.41
CA TYR A 341 6.64 -2.35 -10.44
C TYR A 341 5.98 -3.59 -11.04
N ILE A 342 5.37 -3.48 -12.23
CA ILE A 342 4.76 -4.62 -12.93
C ILE A 342 5.82 -5.69 -13.23
N HIS A 343 6.98 -5.28 -13.72
CA HIS A 343 8.11 -6.18 -13.97
C HIS A 343 8.53 -6.91 -12.69
N PHE A 344 8.64 -6.20 -11.57
CA PHE A 344 8.95 -6.79 -10.27
C PHE A 344 7.93 -7.85 -9.86
N ILE A 345 6.63 -7.52 -9.84
CA ILE A 345 5.57 -8.46 -9.46
C ILE A 345 5.56 -9.69 -10.37
N TYR A 346 5.66 -9.49 -11.68
CA TYR A 346 5.70 -10.58 -12.65
C TYR A 346 6.89 -11.52 -12.42
N SER A 347 8.08 -10.95 -12.23
CA SER A 347 9.32 -11.71 -12.09
C SER A 347 9.35 -12.49 -10.78
N VAL A 348 9.00 -11.85 -9.66
CA VAL A 348 8.94 -12.48 -8.33
C VAL A 348 7.89 -13.58 -8.31
N THR A 349 6.71 -13.34 -8.89
CA THR A 349 5.68 -14.38 -9.05
C THR A 349 6.22 -15.57 -9.82
N HIS A 350 6.88 -15.33 -10.96
CA HIS A 350 7.43 -16.40 -11.79
C HIS A 350 8.55 -17.17 -11.09
N GLU A 351 9.46 -16.50 -10.41
CA GLU A 351 10.56 -17.13 -9.67
C GLU A 351 10.04 -17.99 -8.51
N ILE A 352 9.12 -17.48 -7.69
CA ILE A 352 8.53 -18.23 -6.56
C ILE A 352 7.73 -19.42 -7.05
N THR A 353 6.91 -19.24 -8.09
CA THR A 353 6.06 -20.34 -8.62
C THR A 353 6.91 -21.44 -9.23
N LYS A 354 8.03 -21.08 -9.89
CA LYS A 354 8.99 -22.05 -10.42
C LYS A 354 9.69 -22.81 -9.30
N GLU A 355 10.11 -22.12 -8.24
CA GLU A 355 10.83 -22.73 -7.12
C GLU A 355 9.94 -23.64 -6.25
N LEU A 356 8.70 -23.20 -5.99
CA LEU A 356 7.75 -23.95 -5.17
C LEU A 356 6.88 -24.93 -5.99
N ASN A 357 6.97 -24.89 -7.33
CA ASN A 357 6.15 -25.67 -8.26
C ASN A 357 4.63 -25.55 -7.98
N ILE A 358 4.19 -24.33 -7.64
CA ILE A 358 2.79 -24.02 -7.31
C ILE A 358 2.10 -23.24 -8.43
N PRO A 359 0.81 -23.50 -8.71
CA PRO A 359 0.02 -22.64 -9.57
C PRO A 359 -0.31 -21.30 -8.88
N ILE A 360 -0.46 -20.24 -9.67
CA ILE A 360 -0.75 -18.89 -9.15
C ILE A 360 -2.22 -18.75 -8.72
N LEU A 361 -3.16 -19.15 -9.61
CA LEU A 361 -4.59 -18.86 -9.49
C LEU A 361 -5.48 -20.10 -9.36
N THR A 362 -4.90 -21.28 -9.21
CA THR A 362 -5.66 -22.53 -9.02
C THR A 362 -5.26 -23.21 -7.73
N ASN A 363 -6.20 -23.94 -7.12
CA ASN A 363 -5.94 -24.60 -5.86
C ASN A 363 -5.13 -25.90 -6.05
N LEU A 364 -4.09 -26.10 -5.24
CA LEU A 364 -3.13 -27.22 -5.33
C LEU A 364 -3.81 -28.60 -5.25
N GLN A 365 -4.86 -28.74 -4.43
CA GLN A 365 -5.57 -30.02 -4.26
C GLN A 365 -6.22 -30.53 -5.54
N ARG A 366 -6.55 -29.65 -6.49
CA ARG A 366 -7.14 -30.08 -7.76
C ARG A 366 -6.12 -30.82 -8.64
N LYS A 367 -4.84 -30.45 -8.57
CA LYS A 367 -3.77 -31.08 -9.36
C LYS A 367 -3.47 -32.52 -8.91
N VAL A 368 -3.74 -32.84 -7.64
CA VAL A 368 -3.56 -34.19 -7.07
C VAL A 368 -4.80 -35.07 -7.28
N GLN A 369 -6.00 -34.48 -7.42
CA GLN A 369 -7.24 -35.22 -7.69
C GLN A 369 -7.57 -35.36 -9.19
N SER A 370 -6.87 -34.63 -10.08
CA SER A 370 -7.07 -34.69 -11.53
C SER A 370 -5.96 -35.45 -12.28
N VAL A 371 -5.10 -36.15 -11.54
CA VAL A 371 -4.13 -37.15 -12.03
C VAL A 371 -4.56 -38.48 -11.45
#